data_AF-J3NGK3-F1
#
_entry.id   AF-J3NGK3-F1
#
_cell.length_a   1.000
_cell.length_b   1.000
_cell.length_c   1.000
_cell.angle_alpha   90.00
_cell.angle_beta   90.00
_cell.angle_gamma   90.00
#
_symmetry.space_group_name_H-M   'P 1'
#
loop_
_entity.id
_entity.type
_entity.pdbx_description
1 polymer ?
#
loop_
_entity_poly.entity_id
_entity_poly.type
_entity_poly.pdbx_seq_one_letter_code
_entity_poly.pdbx_strand_id
1 'polypeptide(L)'
;MPFPELLFRTSLAASKHHHHHPLTTRLLHITPAPNMRIPYVSDPPPASTPEDAAVVARVAARRAPRPLQPLDLALLHSPPVADGWNSFLGAVRTRSSLPADLRELAICRVAVVNTAWYEWMHHAPLAREGGVPEEAMRRQVRAEGPVPAVEKSPDGLLSDRQWAVLRYTDEMTRNVRVSDDTFTLLKSLFSDREVVEITATVACYNCVSRFLVALDVGEKNSLGPDEVDGSSH
;
A
#
# COMPACT_ATOMS: atom_id res chain seq x y z
N MET A 1 -18.52 18.93 55.95
CA MET A 1 -19.31 19.36 57.12
C MET A 1 -18.76 20.71 57.55
N PRO A 2 -19.57 21.77 57.83
CA PRO A 2 -21.02 21.77 58.06
C PRO A 2 -21.81 22.75 57.10
N PHE A 3 -23.07 22.44 56.71
CA PHE A 3 -24.36 23.12 57.09
C PHE A 3 -24.78 24.34 56.18
N PRO A 4 -26.10 24.72 56.10
CA PRO A 4 -26.82 24.74 54.80
C PRO A 4 -27.81 25.94 54.64
N GLU A 5 -28.97 25.71 53.99
CA GLU A 5 -30.15 26.59 53.77
C GLU A 5 -30.00 27.65 52.65
N LEU A 6 -31.05 28.08 51.92
CA LEU A 6 -32.50 28.12 52.25
C LEU A 6 -33.39 27.88 51.00
N LEU A 7 -34.67 27.51 51.23
CA LEU A 7 -35.76 27.44 50.24
C LEU A 7 -36.65 28.72 50.35
N PHE A 8 -37.79 28.97 49.67
CA PHE A 8 -38.68 28.21 48.77
C PHE A 8 -39.62 29.23 48.04
N ARG A 9 -40.15 28.89 46.86
CA ARG A 9 -41.34 29.51 46.17
C ARG A 9 -41.03 30.82 45.40
N THR A 10 -41.79 31.23 44.37
CA THR A 10 -43.19 30.94 43.97
C THR A 10 -43.44 30.89 42.44
N SER A 11 -44.56 30.25 42.09
CA SER A 11 -45.50 30.60 40.99
C SER A 11 -45.35 29.94 39.61
N LEU A 12 -46.51 29.48 39.11
CA LEU A 12 -46.72 29.02 37.74
C LEU A 12 -46.98 30.21 36.80
N ALA A 13 -46.60 30.05 35.52
CA ALA A 13 -47.36 30.61 34.40
C ALA A 13 -47.10 29.76 33.15
N ALA A 14 -48.16 29.16 32.59
CA ALA A 14 -48.06 28.47 31.30
C ALA A 14 -48.14 29.51 30.16
N SER A 15 -47.24 29.44 29.17
CA SER A 15 -47.32 30.29 27.98
C SER A 15 -47.07 29.49 26.69
N LYS A 16 -48.19 29.25 26.00
CA LYS A 16 -48.39 29.20 24.54
C LYS A 16 -47.21 28.78 23.65
N HIS A 17 -47.41 27.66 22.96
CA HIS A 17 -46.58 27.22 21.83
C HIS A 17 -46.49 28.28 20.73
N HIS A 18 -45.27 28.69 20.38
CA HIS A 18 -44.94 29.23 19.07
C HIS A 18 -44.00 28.25 18.36
N HIS A 19 -44.48 27.68 17.24
CA HIS A 19 -43.66 26.85 16.37
C HIS A 19 -42.70 27.73 15.56
N HIS A 20 -41.54 28.05 16.14
CA HIS A 20 -40.39 28.45 15.35
C HIS A 20 -39.78 27.21 14.70
N HIS A 21 -39.98 27.07 13.39
CA HIS A 21 -39.14 26.18 12.58
C HIS A 21 -37.75 26.82 12.47
N PRO A 22 -36.68 26.23 13.02
CA PRO A 22 -35.34 26.69 12.69
C PRO A 22 -35.07 26.33 11.22
N LEU A 23 -34.71 27.32 10.42
CA LEU A 23 -34.10 27.08 9.12
C LEU A 23 -32.69 26.53 9.37
N THR A 24 -32.58 25.22 9.49
CA THR A 24 -31.27 24.55 9.56
C THR A 24 -30.58 24.75 8.21
N THR A 25 -29.66 25.72 8.15
CA THR A 25 -28.71 25.84 7.04
C THR A 25 -27.89 24.57 7.01
N ARG A 26 -28.35 23.60 6.23
CA ARG A 26 -27.65 22.33 6.02
C ARG A 26 -26.41 22.68 5.21
N LEU A 27 -25.28 22.90 5.87
CA LEU A 27 -23.99 22.93 5.19
C LEU A 27 -23.91 21.61 4.43
N LEU A 28 -23.96 21.71 3.10
CA LEU A 28 -23.54 20.64 2.23
C LEU A 28 -22.06 20.43 2.55
N HIS A 29 -21.78 19.42 3.38
CA HIS A 29 -20.47 18.79 3.38
C HIS A 29 -20.32 18.20 1.97
N ILE A 30 -19.71 18.99 1.09
CA ILE A 30 -19.10 18.48 -0.11
C ILE A 30 -17.95 17.62 0.41
N THR A 31 -18.23 16.34 0.66
CA THR A 31 -17.19 15.32 0.64
C THR A 31 -16.52 15.47 -0.72
N PRO A 32 -15.25 15.87 -0.81
CA PRO A 32 -14.56 15.80 -2.08
C PRO A 32 -14.65 14.36 -2.58
N ALA A 33 -14.74 14.18 -3.89
CA ALA A 33 -14.66 12.84 -4.48
C ALA A 33 -13.44 12.12 -3.91
N PRO A 34 -13.51 10.79 -3.68
CA PRO A 34 -12.37 10.04 -3.20
C PRO A 34 -11.30 10.15 -4.29
N ASN A 35 -10.33 11.01 -3.99
CA ASN A 35 -9.16 11.28 -4.80
C ASN A 35 -7.99 11.07 -3.85
N MET A 36 -6.89 10.60 -4.41
CA MET A 36 -5.54 10.91 -3.98
C MET A 36 -5.46 12.33 -3.37
N ARG A 37 -4.66 12.50 -2.31
CA ARG A 37 -4.57 13.72 -1.49
C ARG A 37 -4.17 14.98 -2.26
N ILE A 38 -3.68 14.83 -3.48
CA ILE A 38 -3.69 15.85 -4.53
C ILE A 38 -4.44 15.28 -5.75
N PRO A 39 -5.14 16.09 -6.57
CA PRO A 39 -5.79 15.57 -7.78
C PRO A 39 -4.80 14.85 -8.69
N TYR A 40 -5.24 13.80 -9.40
CA TYR A 40 -4.45 13.25 -10.51
C TYR A 40 -4.23 14.29 -11.61
N VAL A 41 -3.15 14.14 -12.40
CA VAL A 41 -3.07 14.86 -13.68
C VAL A 41 -4.21 14.42 -14.60
N SER A 42 -4.57 15.25 -15.59
CA SER A 42 -5.56 14.87 -16.60
C SER A 42 -5.13 13.63 -17.39
N ASP A 43 -6.08 12.94 -18.02
CA ASP A 43 -5.80 11.95 -19.06
C ASP A 43 -6.39 12.48 -20.39
N PRO A 44 -5.56 12.83 -21.39
CA PRO A 44 -4.10 12.71 -21.43
C PRO A 44 -3.37 13.67 -20.46
N PRO A 45 -2.19 13.27 -19.92
CA PRO A 45 -1.35 14.13 -19.09
C PRO A 45 -0.85 15.37 -19.85
N PRO A 46 -0.79 16.54 -19.19
CA PRO A 46 -0.21 17.74 -19.79
C PRO A 46 1.32 17.61 -19.87
N ALA A 47 1.93 18.31 -20.83
CA ALA A 47 3.37 18.43 -20.94
C ALA A 47 3.73 19.90 -21.18
N SER A 48 4.68 20.41 -20.39
CA SER A 48 5.13 21.81 -20.46
C SER A 48 6.32 21.99 -21.43
N THR A 49 7.06 20.91 -21.69
CA THR A 49 8.26 20.89 -22.55
C THR A 49 8.22 19.70 -23.52
N PRO A 50 8.99 19.74 -24.63
CA PRO A 50 9.20 18.58 -25.50
C PRO A 50 9.76 17.36 -24.75
N GLU A 51 10.61 17.59 -23.75
CA GLU A 51 11.20 16.57 -22.89
C GLU A 51 10.13 15.88 -22.02
N ASP A 52 9.25 16.65 -21.39
CA ASP A 52 8.08 16.14 -20.65
C ASP A 52 7.15 15.34 -21.56
N ALA A 53 6.87 15.85 -22.76
CA ALA A 53 6.02 15.17 -23.75
C ALA A 53 6.61 13.82 -24.17
N ALA A 54 7.94 13.75 -24.34
CA ALA A 54 8.64 12.51 -24.62
C ALA A 54 8.57 11.50 -23.46
N VAL A 55 8.54 11.95 -22.20
CA VAL A 55 8.28 11.07 -21.04
C VAL A 55 6.83 10.58 -21.06
N VAL A 56 5.85 11.47 -21.16
CA VAL A 56 4.42 11.12 -21.19
C VAL A 56 4.16 10.06 -22.27
N ALA A 57 4.73 10.25 -23.46
CA ALA A 57 4.66 9.27 -24.55
C ALA A 57 5.28 7.90 -24.18
N ARG A 58 6.46 7.86 -23.52
CA ARG A 58 7.07 6.61 -23.03
C ARG A 58 6.19 5.89 -22.01
N VAL A 59 5.61 6.64 -21.06
CA VAL A 59 4.75 6.05 -20.01
C VAL A 59 3.47 5.50 -20.61
N ALA A 60 2.83 6.21 -21.53
CA ALA A 60 1.65 5.74 -22.26
C ALA A 60 1.96 4.51 -23.13
N ALA A 61 3.03 4.54 -23.91
CA ALA A 61 3.45 3.42 -24.76
C ALA A 61 3.72 2.12 -23.96
N ARG A 62 4.24 2.23 -22.74
CA ARG A 62 4.44 1.10 -21.82
C ARG A 62 3.12 0.46 -21.35
N ARG A 63 2.02 1.23 -21.31
CA ARG A 63 0.70 0.73 -20.85
C ARG A 63 -0.15 0.18 -21.99
N ALA A 64 -0.02 0.75 -23.18
CA ALA A 64 -0.82 0.43 -24.36
C ALA A 64 -0.98 -1.10 -24.60
N PRO A 65 -2.19 -1.58 -24.94
CA PRO A 65 -3.42 -0.82 -25.18
C PRO A 65 -4.20 -0.45 -23.90
N ARG A 66 -3.69 -0.77 -22.70
CA ARG A 66 -4.34 -0.40 -21.43
C ARG A 66 -4.14 1.10 -21.14
N PRO A 67 -5.07 1.74 -20.41
CA PRO A 67 -4.91 3.13 -19.97
C PRO A 67 -3.78 3.29 -18.95
N LEU A 68 -3.44 4.55 -18.67
CA LEU A 68 -2.60 4.90 -17.52
C LEU A 68 -3.26 4.44 -16.21
N GLN A 69 -2.46 3.97 -15.27
CA GLN A 69 -2.92 3.62 -13.93
C GLN A 69 -2.88 4.86 -13.01
N PRO A 70 -3.64 4.89 -11.90
CA PRO A 70 -3.53 5.90 -10.85
C PRO A 70 -2.09 6.26 -10.46
N LEU A 71 -1.19 5.28 -10.30
CA LEU A 71 0.23 5.55 -10.02
C LEU A 71 0.96 6.27 -11.17
N ASP A 72 0.64 5.99 -12.44
CA ASP A 72 1.24 6.73 -13.56
C ASP A 72 0.77 8.20 -13.54
N LEU A 73 -0.53 8.42 -13.34
CA LEU A 73 -1.13 9.77 -13.26
C LEU A 73 -0.64 10.55 -12.02
N ALA A 74 -0.33 9.86 -10.92
CA ALA A 74 0.28 10.47 -9.73
C ALA A 74 1.73 10.91 -9.98
N LEU A 75 2.52 10.05 -10.63
CA LEU A 75 3.93 10.35 -10.93
C LEU A 75 4.10 11.44 -12.00
N LEU A 76 3.17 11.53 -12.96
CA LEU A 76 3.25 12.49 -14.07
C LEU A 76 2.98 13.95 -13.67
N HIS A 77 2.70 14.25 -12.38
CA HIS A 77 2.94 15.58 -11.81
C HIS A 77 4.41 16.04 -11.92
N SER A 78 5.34 15.09 -12.06
CA SER A 78 6.75 15.36 -12.36
C SER A 78 7.28 14.32 -13.36
N PRO A 79 7.24 14.61 -14.68
CA PRO A 79 7.72 13.68 -15.69
C PRO A 79 9.17 13.20 -15.48
N PRO A 80 10.16 14.02 -15.08
CA PRO A 80 11.50 13.52 -14.75
C PRO A 80 11.52 12.46 -13.63
N VAL A 81 10.68 12.61 -12.60
CA VAL A 81 10.53 11.60 -11.55
C VAL A 81 9.86 10.34 -12.10
N ALA A 82 8.79 10.49 -12.90
CA ALA A 82 8.09 9.37 -13.52
C ALA A 82 9.02 8.52 -14.40
N ASP A 83 9.90 9.12 -15.20
CA ASP A 83 10.82 8.40 -16.09
C ASP A 83 11.87 7.61 -15.29
N GLY A 84 12.51 8.26 -14.31
CA GLY A 84 13.49 7.61 -13.42
C GLY A 84 12.88 6.46 -12.61
N TRP A 85 11.70 6.69 -12.03
CA TRP A 85 10.90 5.69 -11.32
C TRP A 85 10.61 4.48 -12.22
N ASN A 86 10.12 4.74 -13.44
CA ASN A 86 9.76 3.69 -14.38
C ASN A 86 10.96 2.90 -14.92
N SER A 87 12.14 3.51 -15.02
CA SER A 87 13.40 2.84 -15.36
C SER A 87 13.86 1.89 -14.25
N PHE A 88 13.85 2.34 -12.99
CA PHE A 88 14.26 1.54 -11.83
C PHE A 88 13.29 0.39 -11.54
N LEU A 89 11.99 0.67 -11.42
CA LEU A 89 10.95 -0.36 -11.26
C LEU A 89 10.86 -1.30 -12.49
N GLY A 90 11.25 -0.83 -13.67
CA GLY A 90 11.40 -1.66 -14.86
C GLY A 90 12.52 -2.70 -14.68
N ALA A 91 13.69 -2.28 -14.19
CA ALA A 91 14.78 -3.20 -13.86
C ALA A 91 14.37 -4.27 -12.84
N VAL A 92 13.76 -3.85 -11.72
CA VAL A 92 13.31 -4.77 -10.65
C VAL A 92 12.30 -5.80 -11.15
N ARG A 93 11.32 -5.40 -11.97
CA ARG A 93 10.23 -6.30 -12.40
C ARG A 93 10.59 -7.21 -13.58
N THR A 94 11.44 -6.78 -14.51
CA THR A 94 11.63 -7.49 -15.79
C THR A 94 13.09 -7.77 -16.16
N ARG A 95 14.07 -7.32 -15.37
CA ARG A 95 15.51 -7.54 -15.64
C ARG A 95 16.29 -8.19 -14.50
N SER A 96 15.64 -8.46 -13.36
CA SER A 96 16.18 -9.30 -12.29
C SER A 96 16.27 -10.77 -12.73
N SER A 97 17.22 -11.53 -12.19
CA SER A 97 17.23 -13.00 -12.24
C SER A 97 16.20 -13.68 -11.31
N LEU A 98 15.60 -12.96 -10.37
CA LEU A 98 14.61 -13.52 -9.44
C LEU A 98 13.38 -14.14 -10.14
N PRO A 99 13.04 -15.40 -9.79
CA PRO A 99 11.74 -16.01 -10.07
C PRO A 99 10.54 -15.16 -9.61
N ALA A 100 9.39 -15.37 -10.26
CA ALA A 100 8.18 -14.61 -9.98
C ALA A 100 7.65 -14.86 -8.56
N ASP A 101 7.57 -16.11 -8.09
CA ASP A 101 7.14 -16.42 -6.73
C ASP A 101 7.94 -15.63 -5.68
N LEU A 102 9.28 -15.60 -5.77
CA LEU A 102 10.13 -14.90 -4.81
C LEU A 102 9.99 -13.38 -4.89
N ARG A 103 9.98 -12.81 -6.10
CA ARG A 103 9.85 -11.36 -6.28
C ARG A 103 8.48 -10.87 -5.81
N GLU A 104 7.41 -11.51 -6.26
CA GLU A 104 6.05 -11.09 -5.95
C GLU A 104 5.68 -11.38 -4.48
N LEU A 105 6.22 -12.44 -3.86
CA LEU A 105 6.12 -12.70 -2.40
C LEU A 105 6.71 -11.55 -1.58
N ALA A 106 7.92 -11.09 -1.93
CA ALA A 106 8.55 -9.94 -1.28
C ALA A 106 7.68 -8.69 -1.42
N ILE A 107 7.20 -8.39 -2.63
CA ILE A 107 6.32 -7.24 -2.88
C ILE A 107 5.04 -7.33 -2.03
N CYS A 108 4.37 -8.48 -2.02
CA CYS A 108 3.17 -8.70 -1.25
C CYS A 108 3.40 -8.53 0.26
N ARG A 109 4.56 -8.94 0.80
CA ARG A 109 4.88 -8.73 2.21
C ARG A 109 5.13 -7.26 2.52
N VAL A 110 5.83 -6.51 1.66
CA VAL A 110 5.98 -5.05 1.81
C VAL A 110 4.60 -4.38 1.85
N ALA A 111 3.71 -4.75 0.92
CA ALA A 111 2.37 -4.19 0.83
C ALA A 111 1.55 -4.44 2.11
N VAL A 112 1.59 -5.64 2.70
CA VAL A 112 0.91 -5.97 3.97
C VAL A 112 1.49 -5.15 5.13
N VAL A 113 2.82 -5.14 5.30
CA VAL A 113 3.48 -4.46 6.44
C VAL A 113 3.25 -2.94 6.40
N ASN A 114 3.26 -2.34 5.21
CA ASN A 114 3.06 -0.90 5.02
C ASN A 114 1.58 -0.51 4.76
N THR A 115 0.64 -1.46 4.87
CA THR A 115 -0.80 -1.32 4.52
C THR A 115 -1.05 -0.69 3.14
N ALA A 116 -0.17 -0.95 2.17
CA ALA A 116 -0.24 -0.41 0.82
C ALA A 116 -1.16 -1.25 -0.06
N TRP A 117 -2.46 -1.20 0.22
CA TRP A 117 -3.44 -2.09 -0.41
C TRP A 117 -3.55 -1.96 -1.93
N TYR A 118 -3.26 -0.79 -2.50
CA TYR A 118 -3.13 -0.64 -3.95
C TYR A 118 -2.01 -1.52 -4.53
N GLU A 119 -0.86 -1.59 -3.85
CA GLU A 119 0.27 -2.45 -4.21
C GLU A 119 -0.13 -3.93 -4.13
N TRP A 120 -0.77 -4.31 -3.02
CA TRP A 120 -1.28 -5.66 -2.80
C TRP A 120 -2.20 -6.12 -3.94
N MET A 121 -3.21 -5.32 -4.30
CA MET A 121 -4.18 -5.67 -5.35
C MET A 121 -3.53 -5.93 -6.72
N HIS A 122 -2.42 -5.25 -7.05
CA HIS A 122 -1.70 -5.48 -8.32
C HIS A 122 -0.75 -6.67 -8.27
N HIS A 123 -0.26 -7.07 -7.09
CA HIS A 123 0.85 -8.03 -6.95
C HIS A 123 0.45 -9.38 -6.36
N ALA A 124 -0.59 -9.45 -5.53
CA ALA A 124 -1.07 -10.73 -4.98
C ALA A 124 -1.54 -11.74 -6.05
N PRO A 125 -2.22 -11.34 -7.15
CA PRO A 125 -2.48 -12.25 -8.27
C PRO A 125 -1.18 -12.80 -8.90
N LEU A 126 -0.16 -11.96 -9.07
CA LEU A 126 1.12 -12.34 -9.68
C LEU A 126 1.93 -13.30 -8.78
N ALA A 127 1.84 -13.16 -7.45
CA ALA A 127 2.43 -14.11 -6.51
C ALA A 127 1.77 -15.50 -6.61
N ARG A 128 0.44 -15.53 -6.71
CA ARG A 128 -0.35 -16.77 -6.91
C ARG A 128 0.00 -17.43 -8.24
N GLU A 129 0.00 -16.66 -9.34
CA GLU A 129 0.41 -17.12 -10.68
C GLU A 129 1.88 -17.59 -10.73
N GLY A 130 2.76 -16.95 -9.96
CA GLY A 130 4.16 -17.32 -9.82
C GLY A 130 4.40 -18.65 -9.08
N GLY A 131 3.40 -19.14 -8.34
CA GLY A 131 3.47 -20.42 -7.60
C GLY A 131 3.50 -20.30 -6.07
N VAL A 132 3.22 -19.13 -5.48
CA VAL A 132 3.02 -19.01 -4.03
C VAL A 132 1.65 -19.59 -3.67
N PRO A 133 1.55 -20.60 -2.77
CA PRO A 133 0.26 -21.21 -2.45
C PRO A 133 -0.72 -20.24 -1.79
N GLU A 134 -2.01 -20.34 -2.14
CA GLU A 134 -3.07 -19.47 -1.59
C GLU A 134 -3.11 -19.50 -0.05
N GLU A 135 -2.98 -20.70 0.52
CA GLU A 135 -3.01 -20.88 1.98
C GLU A 135 -1.77 -20.23 2.66
N ALA A 136 -0.63 -20.15 1.96
CA ALA A 136 0.54 -19.40 2.42
C ALA A 136 0.33 -17.88 2.31
N MET A 137 -0.26 -17.41 1.20
CA MET A 137 -0.66 -16.00 1.04
C MET A 137 -1.56 -15.56 2.19
N ARG A 138 -2.56 -16.37 2.53
CA ARG A 138 -3.52 -16.13 3.61
C ARG A 138 -2.91 -16.20 5.02
N ARG A 139 -2.10 -17.22 5.33
CA ARG A 139 -1.61 -17.48 6.70
C ARG A 139 -0.27 -16.87 7.06
N GLN A 140 0.59 -16.62 6.07
CA GLN A 140 1.99 -16.22 6.31
C GLN A 140 2.28 -14.85 5.71
N VAL A 141 1.86 -14.59 4.47
CA VAL A 141 2.13 -13.29 3.82
C VAL A 141 1.23 -12.19 4.37
N ARG A 142 -0.09 -12.46 4.50
CA ARG A 142 -1.11 -11.55 5.06
C ARG A 142 -1.08 -11.41 6.59
N ALA A 143 -0.25 -12.16 7.31
CA ALA A 143 -0.23 -12.13 8.77
C ALA A 143 0.17 -10.73 9.31
N GLU A 144 -0.68 -10.10 10.12
CA GLU A 144 -0.42 -8.74 10.63
C GLU A 144 0.83 -8.66 11.53
N GLY A 145 1.13 -9.73 12.27
CA GLY A 145 2.30 -9.81 13.15
C GLY A 145 3.63 -9.92 12.38
N PRO A 146 4.79 -9.80 13.08
CA PRO A 146 6.09 -10.10 12.49
C PRO A 146 6.19 -11.59 12.09
N VAL A 147 6.98 -11.88 11.08
CA VAL A 147 7.23 -13.26 10.62
C VAL A 147 8.10 -13.98 11.65
N PRO A 148 7.72 -15.19 12.13
CA PRO A 148 8.51 -15.93 13.12
C PRO A 148 9.97 -16.14 12.70
N ALA A 149 10.90 -15.86 13.61
CA ALA A 149 12.34 -16.01 13.41
C ALA A 149 12.81 -17.47 13.51
N VAL A 150 12.22 -18.37 12.72
CA VAL A 150 12.57 -19.80 12.61
C VAL A 150 13.12 -20.11 11.22
N GLU A 151 13.98 -21.11 11.10
CA GLU A 151 14.70 -21.39 9.83
C GLU A 151 13.78 -21.79 8.67
N LYS A 152 12.61 -22.39 8.95
CA LYS A 152 11.69 -22.93 7.94
C LYS A 152 10.23 -22.56 8.20
N SER A 153 9.43 -22.60 7.15
CA SER A 153 7.98 -22.37 7.22
C SER A 153 7.32 -23.34 8.23
N PRO A 154 6.65 -22.85 9.30
CA PRO A 154 6.16 -23.68 10.41
C PRO A 154 5.17 -24.78 10.02
N ASP A 155 4.49 -24.63 8.89
CA ASP A 155 3.49 -25.54 8.34
C ASP A 155 3.92 -26.16 6.99
N GLY A 156 5.14 -25.85 6.53
CA GLY A 156 5.69 -26.34 5.26
C GLY A 156 5.04 -25.78 4.00
N LEU A 157 4.18 -24.75 4.10
CA LEU A 157 3.48 -24.19 2.93
C LEU A 157 4.39 -23.36 2.02
N LEU A 158 5.48 -22.80 2.54
CA LEU A 158 6.52 -22.12 1.77
C LEU A 158 7.80 -22.95 1.73
N SER A 159 8.45 -22.99 0.57
CA SER A 159 9.80 -23.53 0.43
C SER A 159 10.82 -22.74 1.25
N ASP A 160 11.96 -23.35 1.58
CA ASP A 160 13.03 -22.69 2.34
C ASP A 160 13.45 -21.35 1.70
N ARG A 161 13.51 -21.26 0.35
CA ARG A 161 13.81 -20.03 -0.39
C ARG A 161 12.74 -18.95 -0.22
N GLN A 162 11.46 -19.31 -0.36
CA GLN A 162 10.33 -18.39 -0.15
C GLN A 162 10.28 -17.91 1.30
N TRP A 163 10.45 -18.81 2.27
CA TRP A 163 10.43 -18.48 3.69
C TRP A 163 11.57 -17.52 4.08
N ALA A 164 12.78 -17.73 3.57
CA ALA A 164 13.91 -16.82 3.80
C ALA A 164 13.65 -15.42 3.21
N VAL A 165 13.07 -15.33 2.00
CA VAL A 165 12.66 -14.05 1.39
C VAL A 165 11.55 -13.37 2.20
N LEU A 166 10.56 -14.12 2.70
CA LEU A 166 9.47 -13.59 3.52
C LEU A 166 10.00 -12.99 4.84
N ARG A 167 10.87 -13.72 5.56
CA ARG A 167 11.55 -13.23 6.79
C ARG A 167 12.40 -12.00 6.52
N TYR A 168 13.26 -12.05 5.50
CA TYR A 168 14.14 -10.94 5.13
C TYR A 168 13.35 -9.67 4.81
N THR A 169 12.28 -9.82 4.03
CA THR A 169 11.39 -8.73 3.65
C THR A 169 10.69 -8.10 4.86
N ASP A 170 10.19 -8.93 5.79
CA ASP A 170 9.52 -8.47 6.99
C ASP A 170 10.44 -7.66 7.89
N GLU A 171 11.64 -8.17 8.20
CA GLU A 171 12.62 -7.45 9.02
C GLU A 171 13.10 -6.16 8.35
N MET A 172 13.44 -6.20 7.06
CA MET A 172 13.89 -5.01 6.32
C MET A 172 12.81 -3.94 6.21
N THR A 173 11.53 -4.32 6.14
CA THR A 173 10.40 -3.37 6.04
C THR A 173 10.02 -2.80 7.40
N ARG A 174 9.90 -3.65 8.43
CA ARG A 174 9.50 -3.25 9.79
C ARG A 174 10.59 -2.51 10.56
N ASN A 175 11.82 -3.01 10.48
CA ASN A 175 12.91 -2.64 11.37
C ASN A 175 14.03 -1.85 10.66
N VAL A 176 14.02 -1.83 9.32
CA VAL A 176 15.13 -1.38 8.43
C VAL A 176 16.38 -2.27 8.55
N ARG A 177 16.81 -2.58 9.77
CA ARG A 177 17.87 -3.53 10.06
C ARG A 177 17.35 -4.97 10.02
N VAL A 178 17.98 -5.79 9.20
CA VAL A 178 17.87 -7.24 9.21
C VAL A 178 18.85 -7.83 10.23
N SER A 179 18.46 -8.90 10.92
CA SER A 179 19.29 -9.66 11.85
C SER A 179 20.35 -10.49 11.13
N ASP A 180 21.47 -10.75 11.81
CA ASP A 180 22.58 -11.53 11.24
C ASP A 180 22.13 -12.99 10.94
N ASP A 181 21.22 -13.55 11.73
CA ASP A 181 20.62 -14.88 11.50
C ASP A 181 19.76 -14.90 10.23
N THR A 182 18.88 -13.92 10.03
CA THR A 182 18.05 -13.81 8.81
C THR A 182 18.91 -13.54 7.57
N PHE A 183 19.95 -12.71 7.68
CA PHE A 183 20.89 -12.48 6.59
C PHE A 183 21.70 -13.73 6.25
N THR A 184 22.14 -14.49 7.26
CA THR A 184 22.87 -15.75 7.09
C THR A 184 22.01 -16.83 6.43
N LEU A 185 20.73 -16.96 6.84
CA LEU A 185 19.76 -17.84 6.19
C LEU A 185 19.51 -17.44 4.73
N LEU A 186 19.42 -16.15 4.42
CA LEU A 186 19.30 -15.72 3.02
C LEU A 186 20.56 -16.08 2.22
N LYS A 187 21.75 -15.80 2.76
CA LYS A 187 23.03 -16.10 2.10
C LYS A 187 23.33 -17.60 1.91
N SER A 188 22.71 -18.51 2.67
CA SER A 188 22.87 -19.96 2.46
C SER A 188 22.01 -20.50 1.31
N LEU A 189 21.01 -19.74 0.85
CA LEU A 189 20.01 -20.15 -0.15
C LEU A 189 20.05 -19.35 -1.47
N PHE A 190 20.87 -18.30 -1.54
CA PHE A 190 20.91 -17.34 -2.63
C PHE A 190 22.33 -16.90 -2.96
N SER A 191 22.62 -16.70 -4.24
CA SER A 191 23.85 -16.06 -4.69
C SER A 191 23.90 -14.57 -4.28
N ASP A 192 25.09 -13.99 -4.18
CA ASP A 192 25.24 -12.55 -3.85
C ASP A 192 24.46 -11.65 -4.81
N ARG A 193 24.34 -12.04 -6.09
CA ARG A 193 23.50 -11.34 -7.07
C ARG A 193 22.02 -11.38 -6.67
N GLU A 194 21.49 -12.57 -6.36
CA GLU A 194 20.08 -12.71 -5.96
C GLU A 194 19.81 -11.99 -4.64
N VAL A 195 20.74 -12.02 -3.68
CA VAL A 195 20.63 -11.24 -2.42
C VAL A 195 20.52 -9.74 -2.71
N VAL A 196 21.34 -9.19 -3.62
CA VAL A 196 21.23 -7.79 -4.06
C VAL A 196 19.91 -7.52 -4.76
N GLU A 197 19.44 -8.42 -5.63
CA GLU A 197 18.15 -8.27 -6.33
C GLU A 197 16.94 -8.36 -5.37
N ILE A 198 16.99 -9.22 -4.34
CA ILE A 198 15.98 -9.31 -3.27
C ILE A 198 15.97 -8.01 -2.47
N THR A 199 17.14 -7.55 -2.02
CA THR A 199 17.31 -6.29 -1.29
C THR A 199 16.79 -5.10 -2.09
N ALA A 200 17.13 -5.04 -3.38
CA ALA A 200 16.65 -4.00 -4.29
C ALA A 200 15.13 -4.08 -4.53
N THR A 201 14.55 -5.28 -4.60
CA THR A 201 13.10 -5.47 -4.70
C THR A 201 12.40 -4.93 -3.45
N VAL A 202 12.83 -5.36 -2.26
CA VAL A 202 12.25 -4.91 -0.98
C VAL A 202 12.41 -3.41 -0.80
N ALA A 203 13.59 -2.84 -1.08
CA ALA A 203 13.83 -1.39 -1.01
C ALA A 203 12.98 -0.60 -2.02
N CYS A 204 12.90 -1.09 -3.26
CA CYS A 204 12.09 -0.49 -4.32
C CYS A 204 10.62 -0.41 -3.91
N TYR A 205 10.04 -1.52 -3.46
CA TYR A 205 8.64 -1.55 -3.06
C TYR A 205 8.39 -0.86 -1.71
N ASN A 206 9.39 -0.76 -0.85
CA ASN A 206 9.35 0.15 0.31
C ASN A 206 9.26 1.64 -0.11
N CYS A 207 9.79 2.01 -1.29
CA CYS A 207 9.58 3.34 -1.87
C CYS A 207 8.17 3.46 -2.48
N VAL A 208 7.73 2.44 -3.24
CA VAL A 208 6.39 2.40 -3.87
C VAL A 208 5.28 2.51 -2.83
N SER A 209 5.23 1.59 -1.86
CA SER A 209 4.23 1.58 -0.78
C SER A 209 4.16 2.90 -0.01
N ARG A 210 5.30 3.52 0.32
CA ARG A 210 5.33 4.84 0.98
C ARG A 210 4.75 5.95 0.10
N PHE A 211 5.02 5.96 -1.21
CA PHE A 211 4.42 6.93 -2.13
C PHE A 211 2.90 6.71 -2.28
N LEU A 212 2.48 5.45 -2.46
CA LEU A 212 1.07 5.06 -2.59
C LEU A 212 0.26 5.47 -1.36
N VAL A 213 0.71 5.09 -0.16
CA VAL A 213 0.00 5.34 1.11
C VAL A 213 0.05 6.81 1.51
N ALA A 214 1.18 7.50 1.33
CA ALA A 214 1.30 8.92 1.69
C ALA A 214 0.38 9.82 0.86
N LEU A 215 0.09 9.45 -0.39
CA LEU A 215 -0.81 10.17 -1.29
C LEU A 215 -2.22 9.57 -1.38
N ASP A 216 -2.46 8.34 -0.91
CA ASP A 216 -3.70 7.57 -1.11
C ASP A 216 -3.99 7.26 -2.60
N VAL A 217 -2.96 6.82 -3.33
CA VAL A 217 -3.06 6.47 -4.74
C VAL A 217 -4.01 5.28 -4.92
N GLY A 218 -5.02 5.45 -5.75
CA GLY A 218 -6.08 4.48 -6.00
C GLY A 218 -7.09 4.35 -4.86
N GLU A 219 -7.03 5.24 -3.86
CA GLU A 219 -8.04 5.41 -2.82
C GLU A 219 -8.31 4.10 -2.04
N LYS A 220 -7.23 3.55 -1.48
CA LYS A 220 -7.22 2.25 -0.78
C LYS A 220 -6.83 2.32 0.69
N ASN A 221 -6.39 3.48 1.20
CA ASN A 221 -5.95 3.60 2.60
C ASN A 221 -7.04 3.30 3.64
N SER A 222 -8.33 3.46 3.28
CA SER A 222 -9.45 3.18 4.17
C SER A 222 -9.88 1.71 4.21
N LEU A 223 -9.29 0.85 3.36
CA LEU A 223 -9.67 -0.56 3.29
C LEU A 223 -8.92 -1.39 4.34
N GLY A 224 -9.61 -2.38 4.88
CA GLY A 224 -9.00 -3.47 5.65
C GLY A 224 -8.39 -4.55 4.74
N PRO A 225 -7.59 -5.46 5.31
CA PRO A 225 -6.98 -6.57 4.59
C PRO A 225 -8.00 -7.43 3.84
N ASP A 226 -9.20 -7.65 4.36
CA ASP A 226 -10.17 -8.60 3.77
C ASP A 226 -11.01 -7.98 2.63
N GLU A 227 -11.10 -6.65 2.57
CA GLU A 227 -11.90 -5.93 1.56
C GLU A 227 -11.21 -5.88 0.19
N VAL A 228 -9.88 -6.04 0.15
CA VAL A 228 -9.07 -5.88 -1.08
C VAL A 228 -8.97 -7.15 -1.93
N ASP A 229 -9.26 -8.32 -1.36
CA ASP A 229 -9.31 -9.61 -2.10
C ASP A 229 -10.74 -9.90 -2.64
N GLY A 230 -11.70 -9.01 -2.43
CA GLY A 230 -13.10 -9.20 -2.83
C GLY A 230 -13.87 -10.20 -1.94
N SER A 231 -13.27 -10.65 -0.85
CA SER A 231 -13.86 -11.51 0.17
C SER A 231 -14.77 -10.73 1.13
N SER A 232 -15.88 -10.18 0.60
CA SER A 232 -17.01 -9.80 1.45
C SER A 232 -17.65 -11.06 2.03
N HIS A 233 -17.76 -11.13 3.36
CA HIS A 233 -18.42 -12.20 4.12
C HIS A 233 -19.91 -12.37 3.77
#